data_AF-A0A358CSC1-F1
#
_entry.id   AF-A0A358CSC1-F1
#
_cell.length_a   1.000
_cell.length_b   1.000
_cell.length_c   1.000
_cell.angle_alpha   90.00
_cell.angle_beta   90.00
_cell.angle_gamma   90.00
#
_symmetry.space_group_name_H-M   'P 1'
#
loop_
_entity.id
_entity.type
_entity.pdbx_description
1 polymer ?
#
loop_
_entity_poly.entity_id
_entity_poly.type
_entity_poly.pdbx_seq_one_letter_code
_entity_poly.pdbx_strand_id
1 'polypeptide(L)'
;MVTPFSLSALLICLTVLFLQPREVISAPLDNESITLPVRIHRFRSATEPRLNCSMSDDDIREQMEAVNETWKQASIIWEIESIQNMTPQMPGAFALALSQNREKIAPALIANTQRKDLLANGFNVVIAEDFEKSIGGVFIPKPDGVVYFATRGPKGVQTPAVLAHELGHALGLPHTIFEKNNNLMMGAGPGRIPTRIKPITDSQAAIARSYAVQGRPFQPQRIRGPQGSPTDVFRILDSTGSGILRIEDIAPEFREFTRELFRKASRSSNDTITQDEYKIISEHQRVNKKRNAFGPEIVPQILLRFDLNLDGTLTREEVDNPRSLVFRQFNQWDKNGDQKLTRNEMKEALTKTGR
;
A
#
# COMPACT_ATOMS: atom_id res chain seq x y z
N MET A 1 73.32 -14.93 -56.73
CA MET A 1 72.84 -16.29 -56.44
C MET A 1 71.85 -16.20 -55.28
N VAL A 2 70.60 -16.57 -55.57
CA VAL A 2 69.59 -17.21 -54.69
C VAL A 2 69.20 -16.51 -53.37
N THR A 3 67.96 -16.02 -53.29
CA THR A 3 67.19 -15.75 -52.05
C THR A 3 66.75 -17.09 -51.42
N PRO A 4 66.46 -17.21 -50.09
CA PRO A 4 65.09 -16.89 -49.63
C PRO A 4 64.91 -16.45 -48.15
N PHE A 5 63.70 -15.93 -47.90
CA PHE A 5 62.92 -15.74 -46.67
C PHE A 5 63.36 -16.40 -45.34
N SER A 6 63.12 -15.69 -44.23
CA SER A 6 62.52 -16.31 -43.02
C SER A 6 61.69 -15.32 -42.19
N LEU A 7 60.70 -15.91 -41.55
CA LEU A 7 59.51 -15.40 -40.86
C LEU A 7 59.78 -14.91 -39.42
N SER A 8 58.92 -14.00 -38.97
CA SER A 8 58.31 -13.94 -37.63
C SER A 8 59.16 -13.62 -36.39
N ALA A 9 58.86 -12.48 -35.75
CA ALA A 9 58.53 -12.42 -34.32
C ALA A 9 57.87 -11.07 -33.98
N LEU A 10 56.55 -11.03 -34.11
CA LEU A 10 55.67 -10.01 -33.54
C LEU A 10 55.63 -10.22 -32.02
N LEU A 11 56.24 -9.32 -31.25
CA LEU A 11 56.19 -9.36 -29.79
C LEU A 11 54.79 -8.91 -29.35
N ILE A 12 53.92 -9.89 -29.05
CA ILE A 12 52.62 -9.66 -28.43
C ILE A 12 52.88 -9.27 -26.97
N CYS A 13 52.66 -7.99 -26.67
CA CYS A 13 52.65 -7.46 -25.31
C CYS A 13 51.40 -7.99 -24.62
N LEU A 14 51.56 -9.01 -23.78
CA LEU A 14 50.50 -9.60 -22.97
C LEU A 14 50.15 -8.62 -21.84
N THR A 15 49.29 -7.64 -22.10
CA THR A 15 48.65 -6.86 -21.03
C THR A 15 47.66 -7.76 -20.31
N VAL A 16 48.07 -8.29 -19.17
CA VAL A 16 47.19 -8.87 -18.16
C VAL A 16 46.27 -7.74 -17.68
N LEU A 17 45.08 -7.65 -18.30
CA LEU A 17 43.95 -6.89 -17.78
C LEU A 17 43.55 -7.53 -16.45
N PHE A 18 44.07 -6.97 -15.35
CA PHE A 18 43.46 -7.15 -14.06
C PHE A 18 42.01 -6.68 -14.18
N LEU A 19 41.06 -7.62 -14.19
CA LEU A 19 39.67 -7.34 -13.87
C LEU A 19 39.66 -6.78 -12.45
N GLN A 20 39.71 -5.46 -12.32
CA GLN A 20 39.29 -4.84 -11.07
C GLN A 20 37.82 -5.18 -10.87
N PRO A 21 37.39 -5.59 -9.66
CA PRO A 21 35.98 -5.68 -9.35
C PRO A 21 35.39 -4.30 -9.65
N ARG A 22 34.45 -4.25 -10.60
CA ARG A 22 33.70 -3.05 -10.92
C ARG A 22 32.96 -2.72 -9.64
N GLU A 23 33.46 -1.74 -8.89
CA GLU A 23 32.70 -1.16 -7.79
C GLU A 23 31.34 -0.82 -8.37
N VAL A 24 30.31 -1.40 -7.76
CA VAL A 24 28.94 -1.01 -8.02
C VAL A 24 28.85 0.43 -7.56
N ILE A 25 29.10 1.37 -8.47
CA ILE A 25 28.85 2.78 -8.25
C ILE A 25 27.33 2.86 -8.12
N SER A 26 26.83 2.75 -6.89
CA SER A 26 25.51 3.29 -6.58
C SER A 26 25.63 4.77 -6.89
N ALA A 27 24.85 5.24 -7.85
CA ALA A 27 24.71 6.68 -8.04
C ALA A 27 24.35 7.28 -6.68
N PRO A 28 25.05 8.32 -6.20
CA PRO A 28 24.70 8.95 -4.95
C PRO A 28 23.24 9.38 -5.06
N LEU A 29 22.40 8.96 -4.12
CA LEU A 29 21.11 9.58 -3.90
C LEU A 29 21.40 11.07 -3.78
N ASP A 30 20.90 11.87 -4.72
CA ASP A 30 21.08 13.31 -4.71
C ASP A 30 20.71 13.82 -3.31
N ASN A 31 21.69 14.34 -2.59
CA ASN A 31 21.62 14.61 -1.15
C ASN A 31 20.68 15.78 -0.80
N GLU A 32 19.98 16.33 -1.80
CA GLU A 32 19.00 17.38 -1.60
C GLU A 32 17.78 16.84 -0.84
N SER A 33 17.43 17.55 0.23
CA SER A 33 16.25 17.27 1.03
C SER A 33 14.99 17.62 0.24
N ILE A 34 14.02 16.71 0.23
CA ILE A 34 12.70 16.96 -0.35
C ILE A 34 11.76 17.40 0.77
N THR A 35 11.31 18.64 0.74
CA THR A 35 10.32 19.16 1.69
C THR A 35 8.91 18.95 1.15
N LEU A 36 8.03 18.35 1.95
CA LEU A 36 6.66 18.04 1.61
C LEU A 36 5.71 18.81 2.54
N PRO A 37 4.84 19.69 2.00
CA PRO A 37 3.85 20.38 2.82
C PRO A 37 2.79 19.39 3.29
N VAL A 38 2.52 19.39 4.59
CA VAL A 38 1.45 18.61 5.21
C VAL A 38 0.53 19.51 6.02
N ARG A 39 -0.77 19.42 5.76
CA ARG A 39 -1.79 20.05 6.61
C ARG A 39 -2.33 19.04 7.60
N ILE A 40 -2.32 19.42 8.88
CA ILE A 40 -2.82 18.59 9.97
C ILE A 40 -4.22 19.08 10.36
N HIS A 41 -5.17 18.16 10.41
CA HIS A 41 -6.55 18.42 10.80
C HIS A 41 -6.87 17.66 12.09
N ARG A 42 -7.28 18.37 13.14
CA ARG A 42 -7.78 17.78 14.37
C ARG A 42 -9.29 17.66 14.28
N PHE A 43 -9.81 16.45 14.39
CA PHE A 43 -11.25 16.30 14.46
C PHE A 43 -11.81 16.88 15.76
N ARG A 44 -12.96 17.56 15.64
CA ARG A 44 -13.75 18.17 16.72
C ARG A 44 -15.24 17.89 16.51
N SER A 45 -15.73 16.83 17.13
CA SER A 45 -17.13 16.40 17.17
C SER A 45 -17.81 16.79 18.48
N ALA A 46 -19.03 17.29 18.39
CA ALA A 46 -19.89 17.51 19.56
C ALA A 46 -20.52 16.20 20.08
N THR A 47 -20.62 15.16 19.25
CA THR A 47 -21.44 13.97 19.50
C THR A 47 -20.67 12.65 19.53
N GLU A 48 -19.42 12.64 19.07
CA GLU A 48 -18.56 11.46 19.05
C GLU A 48 -17.18 11.77 19.64
N PRO A 49 -16.99 11.57 20.95
CA PRO A 49 -15.74 11.88 21.65
C PRO A 49 -14.51 11.17 21.10
N ARG A 50 -14.65 9.98 20.49
CA ARG A 50 -13.51 9.25 19.90
C ARG A 50 -12.92 9.96 18.69
N LEU A 51 -13.67 10.87 18.07
CA LEU A 51 -13.15 11.75 17.03
C LEU A 51 -12.49 13.01 17.59
N ASN A 52 -12.53 13.30 18.91
CA ASN A 52 -12.01 14.55 19.47
C ASN A 52 -10.52 14.48 19.79
N CYS A 53 -9.66 14.78 18.81
CA CYS A 53 -8.21 14.79 19.01
C CYS A 53 -7.79 15.64 20.22
N SER A 54 -7.24 15.01 21.26
CA SER A 54 -6.78 15.71 22.47
C SER A 54 -5.47 16.48 22.30
N MET A 55 -4.69 16.19 21.25
CA MET A 55 -3.38 16.81 21.02
C MET A 55 -3.48 18.33 20.81
N SER A 56 -2.63 19.06 21.53
CA SER A 56 -2.35 20.47 21.30
C SER A 56 -1.53 20.68 20.02
N ASP A 57 -1.34 21.93 19.62
CA ASP A 57 -0.46 22.25 18.50
C ASP A 57 0.99 21.81 18.77
N ASP A 58 1.45 21.95 20.02
CA ASP A 58 2.82 21.59 20.41
C ASP A 58 3.02 20.07 20.43
N ASP A 59 2.04 19.31 20.92
CA ASP A 59 2.07 17.84 20.85
C ASP A 59 2.16 17.35 19.39
N ILE A 60 1.45 18.01 18.47
CA ILE A 60 1.48 17.69 17.04
C ILE A 60 2.84 18.01 16.43
N ARG A 61 3.45 19.15 16.81
CA ARG A 61 4.79 19.51 16.34
C ARG A 61 5.83 18.51 16.84
N GLU A 62 5.81 18.14 18.11
CA GLU A 62 6.72 17.12 18.66
C GLU A 62 6.55 15.76 17.95
N GLN A 63 5.30 15.35 17.70
CA GLN A 63 5.01 14.14 16.94
C GLN A 63 5.61 14.20 15.52
N MET A 64 5.49 15.34 14.84
CA MET A 64 6.01 15.52 13.48
C MET A 64 7.54 15.65 13.44
N GLU A 65 8.17 16.21 14.48
CA GLU A 65 9.63 16.17 14.64
C GLU A 65 10.13 14.72 14.71
N ALA A 66 9.49 13.88 15.53
CA ALA A 66 9.82 12.46 15.61
C ALA A 66 9.57 11.69 14.30
N VAL A 67 8.53 12.06 13.55
CA VAL A 67 8.28 11.55 12.19
C VAL A 67 9.43 11.94 11.26
N ASN A 68 9.87 13.20 11.30
CA ASN A 68 10.99 13.69 10.49
C ASN A 68 12.33 13.02 10.83
N GLU A 69 12.55 12.63 12.09
CA GLU A 69 13.71 11.80 12.45
C GLU A 69 13.71 10.45 11.74
N THR A 70 12.53 9.83 11.55
CA THR A 70 12.40 8.59 10.76
C THR A 70 12.70 8.85 9.28
N TRP A 71 12.12 9.93 8.72
CA TRP A 71 12.21 10.23 7.28
C TRP A 71 13.52 10.89 6.83
N LYS A 72 14.35 11.34 7.78
CA LYS A 72 15.73 11.77 7.53
C LYS A 72 16.55 10.71 6.78
N GLN A 73 16.27 9.42 6.99
CA GLN A 73 16.90 8.30 6.27
C GLN A 73 16.70 8.36 4.75
N ALA A 74 15.64 9.01 4.27
CA ALA A 74 15.35 9.21 2.85
C ALA A 74 15.56 10.67 2.40
N SER A 75 16.16 11.52 3.24
CA SER A 75 16.26 12.97 3.03
C SER A 75 14.91 13.59 2.67
N ILE A 76 13.85 13.21 3.39
CA ILE A 76 12.49 13.77 3.26
C ILE A 76 12.14 14.51 4.54
N ILE A 77 11.59 15.71 4.39
CA ILE A 77 11.14 16.57 5.49
C ILE A 77 9.66 16.83 5.31
N TRP A 78 8.85 16.47 6.29
CA TRP A 78 7.44 16.86 6.38
C TRP A 78 7.34 18.21 7.08
N GLU A 79 6.95 19.23 6.32
CA GLU A 79 6.74 20.58 6.83
C GLU A 79 5.27 20.79 7.14
N ILE A 80 4.96 21.14 8.39
CA ILE A 80 3.59 21.48 8.77
C ILE A 80 3.23 22.81 8.11
N GLU A 81 2.34 22.76 7.12
CA GLU A 81 1.80 23.94 6.46
C GLU A 81 0.83 24.67 7.38
N SER A 82 -0.08 23.93 8.02
CA SER A 82 -0.97 24.46 9.06
C SER A 82 -1.53 23.34 9.93
N ILE A 83 -1.99 23.71 11.13
CA ILE A 83 -2.77 22.85 12.03
C ILE A 83 -4.15 23.47 12.17
N GLN A 84 -5.20 22.73 11.81
CA GLN A 84 -6.58 23.21 11.77
C GLN A 84 -7.50 22.29 12.57
N ASN A 85 -8.63 22.83 13.03
CA ASN A 85 -9.72 22.01 13.56
C ASN A 85 -10.70 21.69 12.42
N MET A 86 -11.19 20.46 12.37
CA MET A 86 -12.17 20.00 11.40
C MET A 86 -13.37 19.41 12.14
N THR A 87 -14.57 19.91 11.85
CA THR A 87 -15.80 19.30 12.35
C THR A 87 -16.17 18.08 11.49
N PRO A 88 -16.29 16.87 12.06
CA PRO A 88 -16.69 15.68 11.31
C PRO A 88 -18.10 15.81 10.73
N GLN A 89 -18.29 15.43 9.47
CA GLN A 89 -19.59 15.58 8.79
C GLN A 89 -20.64 14.53 9.21
N MET A 90 -20.21 13.30 9.51
CA MET A 90 -21.09 12.16 9.83
C MET A 90 -20.56 11.36 11.03
N PRO A 91 -20.45 11.96 12.23
CA PRO A 91 -19.83 11.32 13.38
C PRO A 91 -20.51 10.00 13.78
N GLY A 92 -21.83 9.90 13.63
CA GLY A 92 -22.57 8.66 13.89
C GLY A 92 -22.19 7.49 12.96
N ALA A 93 -21.76 7.76 11.72
CA ALA A 93 -21.28 6.72 10.80
C ALA A 93 -19.96 6.09 11.29
N PHE A 94 -19.11 6.88 11.95
CA PHE A 94 -17.89 6.38 12.56
C PHE A 94 -18.18 5.50 13.79
N ALA A 95 -19.09 5.95 14.65
CA ALA A 95 -19.54 5.15 15.80
C ALA A 95 -20.08 3.78 15.36
N LEU A 96 -20.93 3.76 14.33
CA LEU A 96 -21.49 2.53 13.77
C LEU A 96 -20.41 1.65 13.12
N ALA A 97 -19.44 2.25 12.42
CA ALA A 97 -18.35 1.51 11.80
C ALA A 97 -17.49 0.77 12.85
N LEU A 98 -17.19 1.42 13.99
CA LEU A 98 -16.46 0.79 15.09
C LEU A 98 -17.21 -0.41 15.68
N SER A 99 -18.54 -0.34 15.80
CA SER A 99 -19.34 -1.44 16.38
C SER A 99 -19.57 -2.62 15.42
N GLN A 100 -19.37 -2.43 14.12
CA GLN A 100 -19.66 -3.43 13.09
C GLN A 100 -18.41 -4.23 12.70
N ASN A 101 -17.58 -3.67 11.82
CA ASN A 101 -16.36 -4.32 11.36
C ASN A 101 -15.30 -3.29 10.95
N ARG A 102 -14.04 -3.73 10.95
CA ARG A 102 -12.88 -2.89 10.61
C ARG A 102 -12.92 -2.31 9.19
N GLU A 103 -13.53 -3.00 8.23
CA GLU A 103 -13.62 -2.56 6.83
C GLU A 103 -14.51 -1.32 6.64
N LYS A 104 -15.44 -1.06 7.57
CA LYS A 104 -16.32 0.12 7.56
C LYS A 104 -15.65 1.39 8.06
N ILE A 105 -14.54 1.28 8.79
CA ILE A 105 -13.86 2.42 9.41
C ILE A 105 -13.33 3.39 8.34
N ALA A 106 -12.63 2.89 7.32
CA ALA A 106 -12.08 3.73 6.27
C ALA A 106 -13.16 4.54 5.52
N PRO A 107 -14.27 3.95 5.03
CA PRO A 107 -15.39 4.71 4.48
C PRO A 107 -15.97 5.74 5.45
N ALA A 108 -16.10 5.41 6.74
CA ALA A 108 -16.63 6.33 7.74
C ALA A 108 -15.70 7.54 8.00
N LEU A 109 -14.39 7.32 7.98
CA LEU A 109 -13.39 8.40 8.09
C LEU A 109 -13.45 9.36 6.89
N ILE A 110 -13.55 8.82 5.67
CA ILE A 110 -13.74 9.62 4.45
C ILE A 110 -15.02 10.45 4.55
N ALA A 111 -16.12 9.80 4.94
CA ALA A 111 -17.43 10.42 5.13
C ALA A 111 -17.44 11.56 6.15
N ASN A 112 -16.49 11.57 7.09
CA ASN A 112 -16.36 12.62 8.09
C ASN A 112 -15.45 13.77 7.66
N THR A 113 -14.73 13.64 6.55
CA THR A 113 -13.70 14.59 6.15
C THR A 113 -14.27 15.70 5.27
N GLN A 114 -14.01 16.95 5.65
CA GLN A 114 -14.39 18.12 4.85
C GLN A 114 -13.40 18.32 3.70
N ARG A 115 -13.69 17.73 2.55
CA ARG A 115 -12.77 17.71 1.38
C ARG A 115 -12.32 19.09 0.90
N LYS A 116 -13.17 20.12 1.06
CA LYS A 116 -12.88 21.51 0.69
C LYS A 116 -11.74 22.14 1.51
N ASP A 117 -11.46 21.61 2.71
CA ASP A 117 -10.46 22.15 3.63
C ASP A 117 -9.09 21.47 3.45
N LEU A 118 -9.05 20.38 2.66
CA LEU A 118 -7.83 19.65 2.36
C LEU A 118 -6.91 20.45 1.42
N LEU A 119 -5.60 20.29 1.60
CA LEU A 119 -4.62 20.75 0.61
C LEU A 119 -4.87 20.04 -0.73
N ALA A 120 -5.05 20.83 -1.78
CA ALA A 120 -5.15 20.33 -3.15
C ALA A 120 -3.79 19.82 -3.68
N ASN A 121 -2.71 20.49 -3.27
CA ASN A 121 -1.33 20.12 -3.56
C ASN A 121 -0.59 19.96 -2.23
N GLY A 122 -0.05 18.77 -1.96
CA GLY A 122 0.53 18.40 -0.68
C GLY A 122 -0.24 17.26 0.00
N PHE A 123 0.03 17.07 1.28
CA PHE A 123 -0.45 15.93 2.05
C PHE A 123 -1.39 16.37 3.16
N ASN A 124 -2.33 15.51 3.51
CA ASN A 124 -3.30 15.78 4.57
C ASN A 124 -3.27 14.67 5.60
N VAL A 125 -3.13 15.04 6.87
CA VAL A 125 -3.25 14.14 8.01
C VAL A 125 -4.46 14.57 8.83
N VAL A 126 -5.36 13.65 9.10
CA VAL A 126 -6.51 13.85 9.98
C VAL A 126 -6.32 13.05 11.25
N ILE A 127 -6.34 13.72 12.40
CA ILE A 127 -6.12 13.12 13.71
C ILE A 127 -7.45 13.01 14.47
N ALA A 128 -7.72 11.81 14.98
CA ALA A 128 -8.80 11.50 15.90
C ALA A 128 -8.23 11.08 17.27
N GLU A 129 -9.08 10.98 18.29
CA GLU A 129 -8.62 10.49 19.61
C GLU A 129 -8.37 8.99 19.57
N ASP A 130 -9.36 8.18 19.20
CA ASP A 130 -9.31 6.74 19.42
C ASP A 130 -10.01 5.94 18.32
N PHE A 131 -9.30 4.96 17.76
CA PHE A 131 -9.82 3.98 16.81
C PHE A 131 -10.07 2.60 17.48
N GLU A 132 -10.02 2.56 18.81
CA GLU A 132 -10.15 1.40 19.68
C GLU A 132 -9.21 0.26 19.27
N LYS A 133 -9.69 -0.98 19.33
CA LYS A 133 -8.90 -2.18 19.02
C LYS A 133 -8.75 -2.45 17.52
N SER A 134 -9.15 -1.51 16.66
CA SER A 134 -9.24 -1.73 15.22
C SER A 134 -7.93 -1.45 14.48
N ILE A 135 -7.45 -0.20 14.51
CA ILE A 135 -6.27 0.30 13.78
C ILE A 135 -5.64 1.47 14.55
N GLY A 136 -4.33 1.73 14.37
CA GLY A 136 -3.69 2.94 14.92
C GLY A 136 -3.67 4.10 13.93
N GLY A 137 -3.69 3.78 12.64
CA GLY A 137 -3.75 4.72 11.53
C GLY A 137 -4.12 3.99 10.25
N VAL A 138 -4.42 4.76 9.20
CA VAL A 138 -4.63 4.25 7.85
C VAL A 138 -4.41 5.36 6.83
N PHE A 139 -3.58 5.10 5.83
CA PHE A 139 -3.59 5.87 4.59
C PHE A 139 -4.70 5.41 3.65
N ILE A 140 -5.53 6.34 3.21
CA ILE A 140 -6.59 6.10 2.24
C ILE A 140 -6.26 6.87 0.96
N PRO A 141 -5.86 6.18 -0.14
CA PRO A 141 -5.40 6.85 -1.34
C PRO A 141 -6.52 7.59 -2.08
N LYS A 142 -7.76 7.09 -2.05
CA LYS A 142 -8.88 7.69 -2.77
C LYS A 142 -10.03 8.06 -1.83
N PRO A 143 -10.72 9.18 -2.06
CA PRO A 143 -10.59 10.04 -3.24
C PRO A 143 -9.43 11.05 -3.20
N ASP A 144 -8.98 11.48 -2.02
CA ASP A 144 -8.07 12.65 -1.89
C ASP A 144 -6.66 12.32 -1.36
N GLY A 145 -6.38 11.06 -1.02
CA GLY A 145 -5.07 10.69 -0.48
C GLY A 145 -4.82 11.22 0.93
N VAL A 146 -5.60 10.76 1.90
CA VAL A 146 -5.58 11.26 3.29
C VAL A 146 -5.00 10.21 4.22
N VAL A 147 -4.09 10.64 5.10
CA VAL A 147 -3.63 9.84 6.23
C VAL A 147 -4.56 10.10 7.42
N TYR A 148 -5.10 9.04 8.01
CA TYR A 148 -5.83 9.11 9.26
C TYR A 148 -5.00 8.50 10.37
N PHE A 149 -4.90 9.21 11.48
CA PHE A 149 -4.15 8.79 12.65
C PHE A 149 -5.01 8.93 13.90
N ALA A 150 -4.89 7.99 14.83
CA ALA A 150 -5.51 8.13 16.14
C ALA A 150 -4.45 8.20 17.22
N THR A 151 -4.66 9.05 18.22
CA THR A 151 -3.75 9.14 19.38
C THR A 151 -3.70 7.82 20.15
N ARG A 152 -4.80 7.06 20.13
CA ARG A 152 -4.96 5.74 20.75
C ARG A 152 -5.43 4.72 19.72
N GLY A 153 -5.00 3.48 19.91
CA GLY A 153 -5.55 2.35 19.18
C GLY A 153 -5.27 1.02 19.89
N PRO A 154 -5.03 -0.09 19.16
CA PRO A 154 -5.11 -1.43 19.74
C PRO A 154 -4.11 -1.73 20.88
N LYS A 155 -3.03 -0.96 20.97
CA LYS A 155 -1.97 -1.10 21.98
C LYS A 155 -1.92 0.08 22.97
N GLY A 156 -2.98 0.89 23.03
CA GLY A 156 -3.01 2.12 23.82
C GLY A 156 -2.51 3.33 23.01
N VAL A 157 -1.77 4.22 23.67
CA VAL A 157 -1.22 5.44 23.06
C VAL A 157 -0.25 5.06 21.93
N GLN A 158 -0.45 5.67 20.77
CA GLN A 158 0.34 5.40 19.58
C GLN A 158 1.68 6.14 19.62
N THR A 159 2.71 5.50 19.06
CA THR A 159 4.03 6.10 18.87
C THR A 159 4.11 6.87 17.55
N PRO A 160 5.02 7.87 17.42
CA PRO A 160 5.30 8.56 16.16
C PRO A 160 5.53 7.65 14.95
N ALA A 161 6.14 6.48 15.16
CA ALA A 161 6.37 5.49 14.12
C ALA A 161 5.09 5.03 13.39
N VAL A 162 3.91 5.12 14.01
CA VAL A 162 2.64 4.76 13.36
C VAL A 162 2.25 5.84 12.35
N LEU A 163 2.34 7.12 12.71
CA LEU A 163 2.11 8.21 11.76
C LEU A 163 3.14 8.17 10.63
N ALA A 164 4.42 7.93 10.95
CA ALA A 164 5.47 7.77 9.94
C ALA A 164 5.18 6.60 8.99
N HIS A 165 4.63 5.49 9.48
CA HIS A 165 4.22 4.34 8.67
C HIS A 165 3.12 4.71 7.67
N GLU A 166 2.07 5.40 8.12
CA GLU A 166 0.97 5.81 7.23
C GLU A 166 1.42 6.85 6.19
N LEU A 167 2.32 7.77 6.57
CA LEU A 167 2.97 8.67 5.62
C LEU A 167 3.84 7.90 4.61
N GLY A 168 4.42 6.77 5.00
CA GLY A 168 5.13 5.87 4.09
C GLY A 168 4.21 5.25 3.04
N HIS A 169 2.99 4.87 3.43
CA HIS A 169 1.96 4.48 2.47
C HIS A 169 1.55 5.63 1.54
N ALA A 170 1.47 6.86 2.05
CA ALA A 170 1.23 8.06 1.23
C ALA A 170 2.38 8.32 0.24
N LEU A 171 3.59 7.84 0.52
CA LEU A 171 4.75 7.84 -0.37
C LEU A 171 4.90 6.53 -1.18
N GLY A 172 3.84 5.73 -1.29
CA GLY A 172 3.79 4.58 -2.18
C GLY A 172 4.52 3.34 -1.66
N LEU A 173 4.94 3.30 -0.40
CA LEU A 173 5.52 2.10 0.19
C LEU A 173 4.42 1.09 0.55
N PRO A 174 4.50 -0.19 0.11
CA PRO A 174 3.62 -1.24 0.61
C PRO A 174 4.14 -1.76 1.96
N HIS A 175 3.41 -2.70 2.56
CA HIS A 175 4.03 -3.54 3.60
C HIS A 175 5.12 -4.43 3.00
N THR A 176 6.23 -4.53 3.71
CA THR A 176 7.35 -5.39 3.31
C THR A 176 6.98 -6.87 3.32
N ILE A 177 7.56 -7.61 2.38
CA ILE A 177 7.49 -9.08 2.28
C ILE A 177 8.74 -9.73 2.93
N PHE A 178 9.90 -9.08 2.80
CA PHE A 178 11.20 -9.68 3.11
C PHE A 178 11.78 -9.21 4.45
N GLU A 179 11.54 -7.94 4.82
CA GLU A 179 12.04 -7.38 6.07
C GLU A 179 11.13 -7.79 7.24
N LYS A 180 11.62 -8.68 8.10
CA LYS A 180 10.81 -9.29 9.18
C LYS A 180 11.03 -8.69 10.57
N ASN A 181 12.07 -7.86 10.74
CA ASN A 181 12.49 -7.33 12.04
C ASN A 181 12.64 -5.79 12.01
N ASN A 182 11.89 -5.14 12.91
CA ASN A 182 11.91 -3.70 13.20
C ASN A 182 11.81 -2.70 12.01
N ASN A 183 11.51 -3.11 10.78
CA ASN A 183 11.33 -2.18 9.66
C ASN A 183 10.03 -1.34 9.80
N LEU A 184 10.08 -0.08 9.35
CA LEU A 184 8.95 0.86 9.43
C LEU A 184 7.72 0.29 8.74
N MET A 185 7.87 -0.29 7.54
CA MET A 185 6.78 -0.75 6.69
C MET A 185 6.31 -2.16 7.02
N MET A 186 6.69 -2.73 8.17
CA MET A 186 6.10 -3.99 8.60
C MET A 186 4.67 -3.76 9.10
N GLY A 187 3.66 -4.39 8.49
CA GLY A 187 2.28 -4.35 9.00
C GLY A 187 2.14 -4.98 10.39
N ALA A 188 1.15 -4.62 11.20
CA ALA A 188 1.05 -5.02 12.62
C ALA A 188 1.23 -6.54 12.91
N GLY A 189 1.83 -6.88 14.06
CA GLY A 189 2.04 -8.27 14.49
C GLY A 189 2.22 -8.46 16.00
N PRO A 190 2.00 -9.69 16.52
CA PRO A 190 2.18 -10.04 17.93
C PRO A 190 3.65 -9.93 18.34
N GLY A 191 3.92 -9.66 19.63
CA GLY A 191 5.27 -9.56 20.18
C GLY A 191 6.07 -8.32 19.77
N ARG A 192 5.48 -7.40 19.00
CA ARG A 192 6.17 -6.18 18.57
C ARG A 192 6.21 -5.12 19.65
N ILE A 193 7.42 -4.66 19.91
CA ILE A 193 7.74 -3.53 20.78
C ILE A 193 7.52 -2.23 19.97
N PRO A 194 6.63 -1.33 20.43
CA PRO A 194 6.53 0.01 19.88
C PRO A 194 7.85 0.75 20.08
N THR A 195 8.38 1.35 19.02
CA THR A 195 9.58 2.19 19.08
C THR A 195 9.23 3.55 18.51
N ARG A 196 9.90 4.61 19.00
CA ARG A 196 9.68 5.98 18.54
C ARG A 196 10.01 6.14 17.04
N ILE A 197 11.11 5.51 16.60
CA ILE A 197 11.64 5.55 15.22
C ILE A 197 11.80 4.11 14.73
N LYS A 198 11.69 3.91 13.41
CA LYS A 198 11.97 2.63 12.76
C LYS A 198 12.82 2.78 11.49
N PRO A 199 13.75 1.87 11.23
CA PRO A 199 14.55 1.88 10.00
C PRO A 199 13.70 1.61 8.75
N ILE A 200 14.15 2.15 7.62
CA ILE A 200 13.73 1.76 6.26
C ILE A 200 14.93 1.24 5.48
N THR A 201 14.70 0.46 4.43
CA THR A 201 15.78 0.02 3.53
C THR A 201 16.10 1.11 2.50
N ASP A 202 17.27 1.03 1.87
CA ASP A 202 17.65 1.92 0.76
C ASP A 202 16.62 1.85 -0.38
N SER A 203 16.10 0.66 -0.67
CA SER A 203 15.04 0.47 -1.66
C SER A 203 13.76 1.22 -1.30
N GLN A 204 13.35 1.17 -0.03
CA GLN A 204 12.21 1.92 0.47
C GLN A 204 12.47 3.42 0.44
N ALA A 205 13.67 3.88 0.80
CA ALA A 205 14.05 5.29 0.70
C ALA A 205 13.98 5.78 -0.75
N ALA A 206 14.51 5.01 -1.71
CA ALA A 206 14.45 5.34 -3.14
C ALA A 206 13.01 5.39 -3.68
N ILE A 207 12.16 4.42 -3.34
CA ILE A 207 10.74 4.44 -3.72
C ILE A 207 10.06 5.68 -3.12
N ALA A 208 10.24 5.93 -1.82
CA ALA A 208 9.61 7.05 -1.14
C ALA A 208 10.00 8.39 -1.77
N ARG A 209 11.29 8.58 -2.08
CA ARG A 209 11.78 9.77 -2.79
C ARG A 209 11.14 9.93 -4.17
N SER A 210 10.97 8.84 -4.93
CA SER A 210 10.35 8.89 -6.26
C SER A 210 8.88 9.34 -6.24
N TYR A 211 8.17 9.15 -5.12
CA TYR A 211 6.83 9.69 -4.92
C TYR A 211 6.86 11.05 -4.25
N ALA A 212 7.81 11.33 -3.36
CA ALA A 212 7.99 12.62 -2.72
C ALA A 212 8.21 13.74 -3.74
N VAL A 213 9.04 13.53 -4.77
CA VAL A 213 9.27 14.52 -5.84
C VAL A 213 8.00 14.91 -6.61
N GLN A 214 6.95 14.09 -6.56
CA GLN A 214 5.67 14.41 -7.19
C GLN A 214 4.81 15.38 -6.36
N GLY A 215 5.16 15.60 -5.09
CA GLY A 215 4.49 16.54 -4.19
C GLY A 215 3.03 16.17 -3.87
N ARG A 216 2.60 14.94 -4.14
CA ARG A 216 1.21 14.49 -3.97
C ARG A 216 1.11 13.08 -3.41
N PRO A 217 0.03 12.74 -2.70
CA PRO A 217 -0.17 11.41 -2.15
C PRO A 217 -0.23 10.34 -3.24
N PHE A 218 0.31 9.16 -2.92
CA PHE A 218 0.31 7.99 -3.78
C PHE A 218 -1.10 7.61 -4.23
N GLN A 219 -1.25 7.38 -5.53
CA GLN A 219 -2.47 6.88 -6.14
C GLN A 219 -2.21 5.50 -6.76
N PRO A 220 -2.82 4.42 -6.25
CA PRO A 220 -2.61 3.09 -6.79
C PRO A 220 -3.18 3.01 -8.21
N GLN A 221 -2.34 2.56 -9.14
CA GLN A 221 -2.71 2.31 -10.52
C GLN A 221 -2.95 0.82 -10.76
N ARG A 222 -3.96 0.51 -11.59
CA ARG A 222 -4.18 -0.86 -12.06
C ARG A 222 -3.44 -1.04 -13.37
N ILE A 223 -2.23 -1.57 -13.28
CA ILE A 223 -1.41 -1.88 -14.44
C ILE A 223 -1.65 -3.35 -14.83
N ARG A 224 -2.00 -3.60 -16.09
CA ARG A 224 -2.19 -4.96 -16.60
C ARG A 224 -0.82 -5.56 -16.87
N GLY A 225 -0.58 -6.75 -16.31
CA GLY A 225 0.61 -7.54 -16.60
C GLY A 225 0.37 -8.58 -17.69
N PRO A 226 1.43 -9.35 -18.03
CA PRO A 226 1.30 -10.54 -18.85
C PRO A 226 0.25 -11.51 -18.28
N GLN A 227 -0.40 -12.27 -19.16
CA GLN A 227 -1.36 -13.30 -18.77
C GLN A 227 -0.65 -14.65 -18.60
N GLY A 228 -1.12 -15.47 -17.65
CA GLY A 228 -0.59 -16.82 -17.42
C GLY A 228 -0.45 -17.17 -15.94
N SER A 229 0.12 -18.34 -15.67
CA SER A 229 0.55 -18.71 -14.32
C SER A 229 1.72 -17.83 -13.84
N PRO A 230 2.02 -17.75 -12.54
CA PRO A 230 3.20 -17.02 -12.06
C PRO A 230 4.49 -17.43 -12.79
N THR A 231 4.68 -18.73 -13.05
CA THR A 231 5.83 -19.24 -13.81
C THR A 231 5.86 -18.72 -15.25
N ASP A 232 4.69 -18.63 -15.91
CA ASP A 232 4.59 -18.06 -17.25
C ASP A 232 4.92 -16.58 -17.25
N VAL A 233 4.38 -15.83 -16.29
CA VAL A 233 4.64 -14.40 -16.15
C VAL A 233 6.13 -14.15 -15.91
N PHE A 234 6.77 -14.89 -15.01
CA PHE A 234 8.21 -14.75 -14.77
C PHE A 234 9.02 -14.96 -16.05
N ARG A 235 8.74 -16.05 -16.79
CA ARG A 235 9.42 -16.36 -18.05
C ARG A 235 9.19 -15.31 -19.14
N ILE A 236 8.00 -14.69 -19.18
CA ILE A 236 7.72 -13.59 -20.11
C ILE A 236 8.55 -12.35 -19.75
N LEU A 237 8.72 -12.06 -18.46
CA LEU A 237 9.49 -10.91 -18.00
C LEU A 237 11.01 -11.14 -18.10
N ASP A 238 11.48 -12.34 -17.80
CA ASP A 238 12.89 -12.75 -17.93
C ASP A 238 13.21 -13.17 -19.38
N SER A 239 13.06 -12.24 -20.32
CA SER A 239 13.29 -12.52 -21.75
C SER A 239 14.74 -12.91 -22.07
N THR A 240 15.69 -12.60 -21.17
CA THR A 240 17.10 -12.97 -21.29
C THR A 240 17.37 -14.39 -20.80
N GLY A 241 16.45 -15.00 -20.04
CA GLY A 241 16.62 -16.31 -19.43
C GLY A 241 17.67 -16.33 -18.32
N SER A 242 17.92 -15.19 -17.69
CA SER A 242 18.97 -15.02 -16.68
C SER A 242 18.60 -15.58 -15.30
N GLY A 243 17.30 -15.84 -15.07
CA GLY A 243 16.76 -16.17 -13.76
C GLY A 243 16.62 -14.96 -12.83
N ILE A 244 16.87 -13.74 -13.31
CA ILE A 244 16.86 -12.49 -12.56
C ILE A 244 16.09 -11.42 -13.33
N LEU A 245 15.09 -10.82 -12.69
CA LEU A 245 14.40 -9.66 -13.25
C LEU A 245 15.18 -8.39 -12.95
N ARG A 246 15.41 -7.60 -14.00
CA ARG A 246 15.98 -6.25 -14.00
C ARG A 246 15.10 -5.37 -14.88
N ILE A 247 14.71 -4.18 -14.43
CA ILE A 247 13.74 -3.36 -15.18
C ILE A 247 14.28 -2.95 -16.55
N GLU A 248 15.59 -2.72 -16.66
CA GLU A 248 16.30 -2.40 -17.90
C GLU A 248 16.20 -3.51 -18.96
N ASP A 249 16.15 -4.76 -18.53
CA ASP A 249 16.10 -5.94 -19.41
C ASP A 249 14.66 -6.29 -19.84
N ILE A 250 13.64 -5.68 -19.20
CA ILE A 250 12.24 -5.94 -19.54
C ILE A 250 11.84 -5.24 -20.83
N ALA A 251 11.08 -5.97 -21.66
CA ALA A 251 10.41 -5.42 -22.84
C ALA A 251 9.59 -4.15 -22.50
N PRO A 252 9.67 -3.07 -23.30
CA PRO A 252 9.07 -1.77 -22.98
C PRO A 252 7.60 -1.82 -22.53
N GLU A 253 6.80 -2.68 -23.14
CA GLU A 253 5.37 -2.86 -22.86
C GLU A 253 5.08 -3.39 -21.44
N PHE A 254 6.03 -4.07 -20.80
CA PHE A 254 5.88 -4.62 -19.45
C PHE A 254 6.66 -3.85 -18.39
N ARG A 255 7.45 -2.83 -18.74
CA ARG A 255 8.28 -2.09 -17.78
C ARG A 255 7.48 -1.47 -16.65
N GLU A 256 6.35 -0.82 -16.95
CA GLU A 256 5.50 -0.21 -15.92
C GLU A 256 4.86 -1.26 -15.00
N PHE A 257 4.46 -2.40 -15.55
CA PHE A 257 3.99 -3.53 -14.75
C PHE A 257 5.10 -4.03 -13.83
N THR A 258 6.31 -4.18 -14.35
CA THR A 258 7.46 -4.63 -13.57
C THR A 258 7.83 -3.61 -12.49
N ARG A 259 7.84 -2.30 -12.77
CA ARG A 259 8.05 -1.26 -11.75
C ARG A 259 7.05 -1.39 -10.59
N GLU A 260 5.78 -1.62 -10.90
CA GLU A 260 4.75 -1.82 -9.87
C GLU A 260 4.90 -3.14 -9.11
N LEU A 261 5.37 -4.20 -9.77
CA LEU A 261 5.75 -5.47 -9.11
C LEU A 261 6.91 -5.26 -8.13
N PHE A 262 7.97 -4.59 -8.57
CA PHE A 262 9.14 -4.23 -7.75
C PHE A 262 8.71 -3.39 -6.55
N ARG A 263 7.94 -2.32 -6.77
CA ARG A 263 7.40 -1.47 -5.71
C ARG A 263 6.62 -2.29 -4.68
N LYS A 264 5.70 -3.17 -5.13
CA LYS A 264 4.92 -4.06 -4.25
C LYS A 264 5.77 -5.04 -3.46
N ALA A 265 6.95 -5.38 -3.96
CA ALA A 265 7.95 -6.17 -3.28
C ALA A 265 8.87 -5.34 -2.36
N SER A 266 8.62 -4.03 -2.22
CA SER A 266 9.53 -3.07 -1.54
C SER A 266 10.92 -2.99 -2.17
N ARG A 267 11.01 -3.24 -3.47
CA ARG A 267 12.24 -3.15 -4.26
C ARG A 267 12.24 -1.90 -5.14
N SER A 268 13.36 -1.19 -5.17
CA SER A 268 13.55 0.00 -6.01
C SER A 268 13.62 -0.38 -7.49
N SER A 269 13.60 0.62 -8.38
CA SER A 269 13.75 0.35 -9.80
C SER A 269 15.13 -0.16 -10.22
N ASN A 270 16.13 0.01 -9.35
CA ASN A 270 17.52 -0.37 -9.61
C ASN A 270 17.87 -1.72 -8.95
N ASP A 271 16.93 -2.28 -8.19
CA ASP A 271 17.10 -3.57 -7.56
C ASP A 271 16.88 -4.69 -8.58
N THR A 272 17.08 -5.93 -8.13
CA THR A 272 16.76 -7.13 -8.88
C THR A 272 15.79 -8.02 -8.12
N ILE A 273 15.03 -8.85 -8.83
CA ILE A 273 14.20 -9.91 -8.22
C ILE A 273 14.60 -11.24 -8.84
N THR A 274 15.09 -12.16 -8.01
CA THR A 274 15.39 -13.53 -8.43
C THR A 274 14.11 -14.35 -8.66
N GLN A 275 14.21 -15.47 -9.37
CA GLN A 275 13.09 -16.40 -9.55
C GLN A 275 12.49 -16.88 -8.21
N ASP A 276 13.32 -17.16 -7.22
CA ASP A 276 12.88 -17.60 -5.89
C ASP A 276 12.14 -16.49 -5.13
N GLU A 277 12.67 -15.26 -5.16
CA GLU A 277 11.98 -14.10 -4.59
C GLU A 277 10.64 -13.84 -5.30
N TYR A 278 10.60 -13.95 -6.62
CA TYR A 278 9.36 -13.80 -7.39
C TYR A 278 8.30 -14.83 -6.98
N LYS A 279 8.70 -16.07 -6.72
CA LYS A 279 7.79 -17.11 -6.22
C LYS A 279 7.20 -16.73 -4.86
N ILE A 280 8.02 -16.21 -3.94
CA ILE A 280 7.57 -15.71 -2.63
C ILE A 280 6.58 -14.56 -2.80
N ILE A 281 6.90 -13.58 -3.65
CA ILE A 281 6.05 -12.42 -3.94
C ILE A 281 4.70 -12.88 -4.49
N SER A 282 4.72 -13.78 -5.47
CA SER A 282 3.51 -14.30 -6.14
C SER A 282 2.61 -15.06 -5.16
N GLU A 283 3.19 -15.88 -4.29
CA GLU A 283 2.44 -16.61 -3.27
C GLU A 283 1.84 -15.65 -2.23
N HIS A 284 2.61 -14.66 -1.77
CA HIS A 284 2.10 -13.63 -0.86
C HIS A 284 0.92 -12.85 -1.46
N GLN A 285 1.00 -12.47 -2.74
CA GLN A 285 -0.10 -11.82 -3.45
C GLN A 285 -1.33 -12.72 -3.58
N ARG A 286 -1.13 -14.02 -3.85
CA ARG A 286 -2.21 -15.01 -3.94
C ARG A 286 -2.93 -15.17 -2.60
N VAL A 287 -2.20 -15.29 -1.50
CA VAL A 287 -2.76 -15.39 -0.14
C VAL A 287 -3.56 -14.14 0.19
N ASN A 288 -3.03 -12.95 -0.06
CA ASN A 288 -3.76 -11.70 0.19
C ASN A 288 -5.00 -11.56 -0.69
N LYS A 289 -4.95 -12.00 -1.96
CA LYS A 289 -6.14 -12.04 -2.83
C LYS A 289 -7.19 -13.01 -2.30
N LYS A 290 -6.80 -14.15 -1.73
CA LYS A 290 -7.74 -15.09 -1.09
C LYS A 290 -8.36 -14.52 0.18
N ARG A 291 -7.58 -13.81 1.02
CA ARG A 291 -8.11 -13.10 2.20
C ARG A 291 -9.10 -12.00 1.83
N ASN A 292 -8.89 -11.36 0.68
CA ASN A 292 -9.78 -10.35 0.11
C ASN A 292 -10.83 -10.93 -0.86
N ALA A 293 -10.86 -12.25 -1.07
CA ALA A 293 -11.89 -12.92 -1.84
C ALA A 293 -13.09 -13.16 -0.92
N PHE A 294 -14.27 -12.78 -1.40
CA PHE A 294 -15.54 -12.84 -0.69
C PHE A 294 -15.85 -14.28 -0.21
N GLY A 295 -15.49 -14.60 1.04
CA GLY A 295 -15.93 -15.83 1.71
C GLY A 295 -17.40 -15.73 2.17
N PRO A 296 -18.00 -16.82 2.67
CA PRO A 296 -19.39 -16.81 3.18
C PRO A 296 -19.66 -15.76 4.28
N GLU A 297 -18.59 -15.27 4.92
CA GLU A 297 -18.56 -14.20 5.93
C GLU A 297 -19.14 -12.86 5.44
N ILE A 298 -19.20 -12.61 4.12
CA ILE A 298 -19.63 -11.31 3.55
C ILE A 298 -21.12 -11.26 3.21
N VAL A 299 -21.86 -12.35 3.40
CA VAL A 299 -23.32 -12.42 3.21
C VAL A 299 -24.08 -11.36 4.03
N PRO A 300 -23.73 -11.08 5.30
CA PRO A 300 -24.34 -9.97 6.05
C PRO A 300 -24.11 -8.61 5.39
N GLN A 301 -22.95 -8.40 4.75
CA GLN A 301 -22.62 -7.15 4.07
C GLN A 301 -23.36 -7.00 2.73
N ILE A 302 -23.61 -8.12 2.05
CA ILE A 302 -24.44 -8.18 0.85
C ILE A 302 -25.89 -7.81 1.21
N LEU A 303 -26.46 -8.43 2.23
CA LEU A 303 -27.81 -8.10 2.69
C LEU A 303 -27.90 -6.64 3.09
N LEU A 304 -27.04 -6.15 3.99
CA LEU A 304 -27.07 -4.75 4.43
C LEU A 304 -27.00 -3.72 3.27
N ARG A 305 -26.44 -4.10 2.12
CA ARG A 305 -26.28 -3.22 0.98
C ARG A 305 -27.46 -3.23 0.00
N PHE A 306 -28.14 -4.36 -0.12
CA PHE A 306 -29.14 -4.59 -1.16
C PHE A 306 -30.53 -4.94 -0.60
N ASP A 307 -30.62 -5.50 0.59
CA ASP A 307 -31.86 -5.86 1.31
C ASP A 307 -32.49 -4.57 1.84
N LEU A 308 -33.22 -3.88 0.97
CA LEU A 308 -33.80 -2.57 1.25
C LEU A 308 -34.99 -2.69 2.19
N ASN A 309 -35.71 -3.81 2.09
CA ASN A 309 -36.89 -4.07 2.90
C ASN A 309 -36.57 -4.79 4.24
N LEU A 310 -35.31 -5.21 4.44
CA LEU A 310 -34.78 -5.89 5.62
C LEU A 310 -35.46 -7.24 5.92
N ASP A 311 -35.92 -7.94 4.89
CA ASP A 311 -36.59 -9.24 5.02
C ASP A 311 -35.61 -10.41 5.16
N GLY A 312 -34.31 -10.15 5.01
CA GLY A 312 -33.24 -11.13 5.15
C GLY A 312 -32.97 -11.95 3.90
N THR A 313 -33.62 -11.62 2.78
CA THR A 313 -33.39 -12.16 1.43
C THR A 313 -33.08 -11.02 0.45
N LEU A 314 -32.65 -11.35 -0.77
CA LEU A 314 -32.48 -10.35 -1.85
C LEU A 314 -33.30 -10.71 -3.06
N THR A 315 -34.13 -9.80 -3.54
CA THR A 315 -34.81 -9.95 -4.83
C THR A 315 -33.98 -9.37 -5.98
N ARG A 316 -34.43 -9.58 -7.22
CA ARG A 316 -33.75 -9.05 -8.40
C ARG A 316 -33.76 -7.53 -8.45
N GLU A 317 -34.88 -6.96 -8.02
CA GLU A 317 -35.15 -5.53 -7.99
C GLU A 317 -34.24 -4.83 -6.97
N GLU A 318 -33.99 -5.49 -5.84
CA GLU A 318 -33.09 -5.03 -4.78
C GLU A 318 -31.61 -5.01 -5.20
N VAL A 319 -31.23 -5.89 -6.13
CA VAL A 319 -29.87 -6.02 -6.63
C VAL A 319 -29.75 -5.41 -8.04
N ASP A 320 -30.33 -4.23 -8.29
CA ASP A 320 -30.34 -3.57 -9.61
C ASP A 320 -28.95 -3.39 -10.26
N ASN A 321 -27.89 -3.22 -9.46
CA ASN A 321 -26.60 -2.75 -9.97
C ASN A 321 -25.87 -3.79 -10.85
N PRO A 322 -25.71 -3.56 -12.18
CA PRO A 322 -25.11 -4.53 -13.10
C PRO A 322 -23.63 -4.82 -12.85
N ARG A 323 -22.94 -3.95 -12.09
CA ARG A 323 -21.53 -4.13 -11.72
C ARG A 323 -21.36 -4.94 -10.44
N SER A 324 -22.43 -5.21 -9.69
CA SER A 324 -22.37 -5.99 -8.47
C SER A 324 -22.09 -7.47 -8.77
N LEU A 325 -21.41 -8.16 -7.83
CA LEU A 325 -21.21 -9.61 -7.93
C LEU A 325 -22.55 -10.34 -7.86
N VAL A 326 -23.42 -9.90 -6.95
CA VAL A 326 -24.71 -10.50 -6.65
C VAL A 326 -25.64 -10.43 -7.87
N PHE A 327 -25.72 -9.29 -8.58
CA PHE A 327 -26.53 -9.19 -9.80
C PHE A 327 -26.04 -10.14 -10.90
N ARG A 328 -24.72 -10.16 -11.12
CA ARG A 328 -24.13 -10.97 -12.20
C ARG A 328 -24.24 -12.46 -11.95
N GLN A 329 -24.26 -12.88 -10.67
CA GLN A 329 -24.36 -14.30 -10.30
C GLN A 329 -25.72 -14.68 -9.70
N PHE A 330 -26.71 -13.79 -9.75
CA PHE A 330 -28.01 -13.99 -9.08
C PHE A 330 -28.62 -15.34 -9.44
N ASN A 331 -28.77 -15.62 -10.74
CA ASN A 331 -29.33 -16.89 -11.24
C ASN A 331 -28.49 -18.13 -10.89
N GLN A 332 -27.20 -17.95 -10.63
CA GLN A 332 -26.31 -19.06 -10.28
C GLN A 332 -26.37 -19.37 -8.78
N TRP A 333 -26.74 -18.38 -7.98
CA TRP A 333 -26.79 -18.47 -6.53
C TRP A 333 -28.18 -18.88 -6.04
N ASP A 334 -29.23 -18.45 -6.74
CA ASP A 334 -30.62 -18.86 -6.53
C ASP A 334 -30.78 -20.32 -6.99
N LYS A 335 -30.75 -21.25 -6.04
CA LYS A 335 -30.71 -22.69 -6.36
C LYS A 335 -32.10 -23.28 -6.46
N ASN A 336 -33.04 -22.77 -5.68
CA ASN A 336 -34.41 -23.24 -5.67
C ASN A 336 -35.26 -22.54 -6.76
N GLY A 337 -34.74 -21.48 -7.39
CA GLY A 337 -35.37 -20.76 -8.49
C GLY A 337 -36.54 -19.89 -8.03
N ASP A 338 -36.58 -19.52 -6.75
CA ASP A 338 -37.68 -18.74 -6.17
C ASP A 338 -37.55 -17.22 -6.41
N GLN A 339 -36.55 -16.81 -7.19
CA GLN A 339 -36.21 -15.44 -7.53
C GLN A 339 -35.76 -14.60 -6.32
N LYS A 340 -35.39 -15.25 -5.22
CA LYS A 340 -34.82 -14.63 -4.03
C LYS A 340 -33.50 -15.31 -3.68
N LEU A 341 -32.55 -14.53 -3.16
CA LEU A 341 -31.32 -15.08 -2.60
C LEU A 341 -31.42 -15.11 -1.09
N THR A 342 -31.46 -16.31 -0.53
CA THR A 342 -31.39 -16.50 0.91
C THR A 342 -29.95 -16.39 1.43
N ARG A 343 -29.82 -16.16 2.75
CA ARG A 343 -28.50 -16.21 3.44
C ARG A 343 -27.73 -17.49 3.15
N ASN A 344 -28.42 -18.64 3.13
CA ASN A 344 -27.78 -19.94 2.97
C ASN A 344 -27.30 -20.16 1.54
N GLU A 345 -28.09 -19.78 0.55
CA GLU A 345 -27.71 -19.85 -0.86
C GLU A 345 -26.50 -18.99 -1.17
N MET A 346 -26.48 -17.76 -0.67
CA MET A 346 -25.31 -16.89 -0.80
C MET A 346 -24.08 -17.47 -0.09
N LYS A 347 -24.23 -18.01 1.13
CA LYS A 347 -23.11 -18.65 1.85
C LYS A 347 -22.56 -19.84 1.09
N GLU A 348 -23.42 -20.71 0.57
CA GLU A 348 -23.02 -21.88 -0.19
C GLU A 348 -22.34 -21.52 -1.51
N ALA A 349 -22.87 -20.52 -2.23
CA ALA A 349 -22.29 -20.05 -3.47
C ALA A 349 -20.89 -19.44 -3.26
N LEU A 350 -20.72 -18.64 -2.21
CA LEU A 350 -19.43 -18.05 -1.85
C LEU A 350 -18.43 -19.09 -1.32
N THR A 351 -18.91 -20.13 -0.63
CA THR A 351 -18.07 -21.26 -0.18
C THR A 351 -17.55 -22.08 -1.36
N LYS A 352 -18.36 -22.28 -2.41
CA LYS A 352 -17.94 -22.98 -3.63
C LYS A 352 -16.98 -22.16 -4.49
N THR A 353 -17.14 -20.84 -4.51
CA THR A 353 -16.28 -19.93 -5.30
C THR A 353 -14.91 -19.69 -4.63
N GLY A 354 -14.78 -20.00 -3.33
CA GLY A 354 -13.53 -19.90 -2.57
C GLY A 354 -12.60 -21.12 -2.63
N ARG A 355 -12.95 -22.19 -3.37
CA ARG A 355 -12.11 -23.38 -3.57
C ARG A 355 -11.22 -23.27 -4.79
#